data_AF-A0A820LDP7-F1
#
_entry.id   AF-A0A820LDP7-F1
#
_cell.length_a   1.000
_cell.length_b   1.000
_cell.length_c   1.000
_cell.angle_alpha   90.00
_cell.angle_beta   90.00
_cell.angle_gamma   90.00
#
_symmetry.space_group_name_H-M   'P 1'
#
loop_
_entity.id
_entity.type
_entity.pdbx_description
1 polymer ?
#
loop_
_entity_poly.entity_id
_entity_poly.type
_entity_poly.pdbx_seq_one_letter_code
_entity_poly.pdbx_strand_id
1 'polypeptide(L)'
;EHVFCKSDEKLKNRHHAALFIQNNYLKLLLRKGPLSSNGQTKYPSEWMWKIPEINDNQWHSYKFIVNYPTKVDLYVDERLVVPTSENFRVIEDSPLTVIPGTEETIFALGGCWHGKEKFIFNRST
;
A
#
# COMPACT_ATOMS: atom_id res chain seq x y z
N GLU A 1 3.18 -7.34 -4.46
CA GLU A 1 4.51 -6.71 -4.64
C GLU A 1 4.53 -5.39 -3.90
N HIS A 2 5.58 -5.12 -3.10
CA HIS A 2 5.76 -3.83 -2.43
C HIS A 2 6.61 -2.91 -3.32
N VAL A 3 6.21 -1.65 -3.42
CA VAL A 3 6.95 -0.58 -4.13
C VAL A 3 7.87 0.14 -3.15
N PHE A 4 7.36 0.44 -1.94
CA PHE A 4 8.16 0.87 -0.80
C PHE A 4 7.52 0.39 0.51
N CYS A 5 8.34 0.32 1.57
CA CYS A 5 7.87 0.01 2.92
C CYS A 5 8.72 0.73 3.98
N LYS A 6 8.05 1.27 5.01
CA LYS A 6 8.64 1.69 6.28
C LYS A 6 8.18 0.72 7.36
N SER A 7 9.09 0.10 8.09
CA SER A 7 8.76 -0.85 9.15
C SER A 7 9.67 -0.71 10.38
N ASP A 8 9.29 -1.33 11.50
CA ASP A 8 10.20 -1.46 12.66
C ASP A 8 11.53 -2.10 12.21
N GLU A 9 12.66 -1.54 12.65
CA GLU A 9 13.99 -2.10 12.39
C GLU A 9 14.20 -3.45 13.09
N LYS A 10 13.64 -3.58 14.29
CA LYS A 10 13.88 -4.72 15.19
C LYS A 10 12.56 -5.36 15.63
N LEU A 11 12.67 -6.63 16.02
CA LEU A 11 11.66 -7.44 16.71
C LEU A 11 10.40 -7.78 15.89
N LYS A 12 9.53 -6.78 15.63
CA LYS A 12 8.15 -7.01 15.20
C LYS A 12 7.91 -6.76 13.71
N ASN A 13 8.81 -6.03 13.05
CA ASN A 13 8.72 -5.64 11.64
C ASN A 13 7.32 -5.11 11.26
N ARG A 14 6.68 -4.32 12.12
CA ARG A 14 5.35 -3.79 11.82
C ARG A 14 5.50 -2.73 10.74
N HIS A 15 4.75 -2.88 9.65
CA HIS A 15 4.75 -1.89 8.58
C HIS A 15 4.00 -0.63 9.04
N HIS A 16 4.69 0.49 9.08
CA HIS A 16 4.14 1.80 9.46
C HIS A 16 3.59 2.52 8.24
N ALA A 17 4.26 2.39 7.10
CA ALA A 17 3.79 2.88 5.81
C ALA A 17 4.21 1.92 4.69
N ALA A 18 3.38 1.72 3.69
CA ALA A 18 3.74 0.93 2.52
C ALA A 18 2.89 1.29 1.30
N LEU A 19 3.46 1.17 0.11
CA LEU A 19 2.72 1.16 -1.16
C LEU A 19 2.94 -0.19 -1.82
N PHE A 20 1.86 -0.87 -2.19
CA PHE A 20 1.95 -2.22 -2.73
C PHE A 20 0.75 -2.60 -3.58
N ILE A 21 0.94 -3.60 -4.43
CA ILE A 21 -0.12 -4.22 -5.23
C ILE A 21 -0.40 -5.61 -4.67
N GLN A 22 -1.67 -5.88 -4.35
CA GLN A 22 -2.14 -7.17 -3.85
C GLN A 22 -3.59 -7.41 -4.27
N ASN A 23 -3.89 -8.60 -4.79
CA ASN A 23 -5.25 -9.01 -5.18
C ASN A 23 -5.95 -8.02 -6.13
N ASN A 24 -5.20 -7.44 -7.08
CA ASN A 24 -5.66 -6.42 -8.03
C ASN A 24 -6.07 -5.09 -7.40
N TYR A 25 -5.61 -4.81 -6.18
CA TYR A 25 -5.72 -3.49 -5.56
C TYR A 25 -4.34 -2.85 -5.48
N LEU A 26 -4.27 -1.57 -5.85
CA LEU A 26 -3.21 -0.65 -5.45
C LEU A 26 -3.54 -0.21 -4.03
N LYS A 27 -2.60 -0.38 -3.11
CA LYS A 27 -2.81 -0.18 -1.69
C LYS A 27 -1.80 0.78 -1.10
N LEU A 28 -2.29 1.80 -0.41
CA LEU A 28 -1.49 2.68 0.43
C LEU A 28 -1.82 2.38 1.89
N LEU A 29 -0.83 1.90 2.64
CA LEU A 29 -0.89 1.72 4.09
C LEU A 29 -0.23 2.92 4.77
N LEU A 30 -0.93 3.58 5.69
CA LEU A 30 -0.41 4.61 6.59
C LEU A 30 -1.00 4.37 7.99
N ARG A 31 -0.23 3.75 8.89
CA ARG A 31 -0.72 3.45 10.25
C ARG A 31 -0.50 4.63 11.18
N LYS A 32 -1.50 4.91 12.03
CA LYS A 32 -1.36 5.89 13.10
C LYS A 32 -0.30 5.40 14.10
N GLY A 33 0.69 6.25 14.38
CA GLY A 33 1.66 6.01 15.45
C GLY A 33 1.01 5.93 16.84
N PRO A 34 1.77 5.54 17.87
CA PRO A 34 1.24 5.40 19.22
C PRO A 34 0.61 6.69 19.74
N LEU A 35 -0.55 6.54 20.38
CA LEU A 35 -1.24 7.59 21.09
C LEU A 35 -1.10 7.35 22.59
N SER A 36 -0.96 8.43 23.37
CA SER A 36 -0.91 8.39 24.83
C SER A 36 -2.27 8.06 25.47
N SER A 37 -3.36 8.14 24.70
CA SER A 37 -4.70 7.77 25.15
C SER A 37 -5.04 6.34 24.73
N ASN A 38 -5.56 5.55 25.67
CA ASN A 38 -6.07 4.18 25.47
C ASN A 38 -7.41 4.16 24.69
N GLY A 39 -7.56 5.02 23.69
CA GLY A 39 -8.79 5.11 22.91
C GLY A 39 -9.00 3.87 22.05
N GLN A 40 -10.20 3.29 22.08
CA GLN A 40 -10.66 2.30 21.10
C GLN A 40 -10.89 2.88 19.69
N THR A 41 -10.54 4.16 19.49
CA THR A 41 -10.72 4.88 18.23
C THR A 41 -9.92 4.20 17.12
N LYS A 42 -10.62 3.89 16.03
CA LYS A 42 -10.04 3.41 14.78
C LYS A 42 -9.71 4.60 13.88
N TYR A 43 -8.60 4.48 13.15
CA TYR A 43 -8.15 5.50 12.21
C TYR A 43 -7.99 4.89 10.81
N PRO A 44 -8.37 5.62 9.74
CA PRO A 44 -8.06 5.23 8.37
C PRO A 44 -6.60 4.83 8.24
N SER A 45 -6.36 3.60 7.80
CA SER A 45 -5.02 3.00 7.81
C SER A 45 -4.63 2.37 6.49
N GLU A 46 -5.56 1.79 5.72
CA GLU A 46 -5.28 1.25 4.38
C GLU A 46 -6.30 1.79 3.37
N TRP A 47 -5.81 2.45 2.33
CA TRP A 47 -6.58 2.88 1.18
C TRP A 47 -6.36 1.90 0.04
N MET A 48 -7.44 1.40 -0.56
CA MET A 48 -7.40 0.37 -1.59
C MET A 48 -8.13 0.88 -2.84
N TRP A 49 -7.42 0.93 -3.97
CA TRP A 49 -7.99 1.27 -5.28
C TRP A 49 -7.94 0.06 -6.21
N LYS A 50 -9.08 -0.30 -6.78
CA LYS A 50 -9.20 -1.28 -7.87
C LYS A 50 -9.32 -0.51 -9.17
N ILE A 51 -8.21 -0.40 -9.89
CA ILE A 51 -8.10 0.35 -11.14
C ILE A 51 -7.55 -0.57 -12.24
N PRO A 52 -7.99 -0.42 -13.51
CA PRO A 52 -7.58 -1.29 -14.60
C PRO A 52 -6.07 -1.23 -14.90
N GLU A 53 -5.44 -0.07 -14.67
CA GLU A 53 -4.02 0.24 -14.95
C GLU A 53 -3.03 -0.61 -14.14
N ILE A 54 -3.51 -1.38 -13.15
CA ILE A 54 -2.66 -2.33 -12.40
C ILE A 54 -2.36 -3.60 -13.25
N ASN A 55 -3.23 -3.96 -14.19
CA ASN A 55 -3.21 -5.27 -14.87
C ASN A 55 -3.22 -5.20 -16.41
N ASP A 56 -2.97 -4.04 -17.00
CA ASP A 56 -3.02 -3.85 -18.46
C ASP A 56 -1.64 -3.96 -19.15
N ASN A 57 -0.59 -4.26 -18.38
CA ASN A 57 0.80 -4.37 -18.83
C ASN A 57 1.36 -3.09 -19.47
N GLN A 58 0.85 -1.92 -19.09
CA GLN A 58 1.39 -0.63 -19.53
C GLN A 58 2.10 0.09 -18.39
N TRP A 59 2.97 1.04 -18.77
CA TRP A 59 3.59 1.93 -17.80
C TRP A 59 2.61 3.04 -17.41
N HIS A 60 2.40 3.20 -16.11
CA HIS A 60 1.54 4.23 -15.55
C HIS A 60 2.25 5.04 -14.47
N SER A 61 1.91 6.31 -14.41
CA SER A 61 2.34 7.23 -13.36
C SER A 61 1.26 7.35 -12.29
N TYR A 62 1.64 7.16 -11.03
CA TYR A 62 0.74 7.25 -9.88
C TYR A 62 1.14 8.42 -8.98
N LYS A 63 0.18 9.31 -8.69
CA LYS A 63 0.37 10.43 -7.76
C LYS A 63 -0.66 10.37 -6.65
N PHE A 64 -0.17 10.36 -5.41
CA PHE A 64 -0.97 10.38 -4.20
C PHE A 64 -0.91 11.76 -3.55
N ILE A 65 -2.06 12.36 -3.26
CA ILE A 65 -2.17 13.57 -2.45
C ILE A 65 -2.78 13.16 -1.11
N VAL A 66 -1.97 13.18 -0.06
CA VAL A 66 -2.32 12.65 1.26
C VAL A 66 -2.69 13.80 2.20
N ASN A 67 -3.98 13.91 2.53
CA ASN A 67 -4.51 14.78 3.57
C ASN A 67 -4.93 13.92 4.77
N TYR A 68 -3.97 13.32 5.45
CA TYR A 68 -4.23 12.40 6.56
C TYR A 68 -4.78 13.14 7.80
N PRO A 69 -5.78 12.60 8.53
CA PRO A 69 -6.44 11.29 8.35
C PRO A 69 -7.69 11.32 7.45
N THR A 70 -8.02 12.46 6.83
CA THR A 70 -9.34 12.68 6.24
C THR A 70 -9.48 12.13 4.82
N LYS A 71 -8.45 12.25 3.98
CA LYS A 71 -8.56 11.93 2.56
C LYS A 71 -7.22 11.56 1.92
N VAL A 72 -7.26 10.67 0.94
CA VAL A 72 -6.16 10.45 -0.01
C VAL A 72 -6.74 10.49 -1.42
N ASP A 73 -6.23 11.40 -2.25
CA ASP A 73 -6.57 11.48 -3.68
C ASP A 73 -5.51 10.73 -4.50
N LEU A 74 -5.98 9.89 -5.44
CA LEU A 74 -5.15 9.16 -6.38
C LEU A 74 -5.33 9.74 -7.79
N TYR A 75 -4.23 10.05 -8.44
CA TYR A 75 -4.17 10.36 -9.86
C TYR A 75 -3.39 9.27 -10.59
N VAL A 76 -3.90 8.82 -11.73
CA VAL A 76 -3.24 7.89 -12.65
C VAL A 76 -3.09 8.62 -13.97
N ASP A 77 -1.85 8.77 -14.45
CA ASP A 77 -1.54 9.53 -15.68
C ASP A 77 -2.24 10.89 -15.71
N GLU A 78 -2.06 11.64 -14.61
CA GLU A 78 -2.62 12.98 -14.39
C GLU A 78 -4.16 13.06 -14.28
N ARG A 79 -4.87 11.92 -14.35
CA ARG A 79 -6.33 11.85 -14.20
C ARG A 79 -6.72 11.45 -12.80
N LEU A 80 -7.64 12.21 -12.19
CA LEU A 80 -8.19 11.88 -10.88
C LEU A 80 -9.00 10.59 -10.95
N VAL A 81 -8.67 9.63 -10.10
CA VAL A 81 -9.48 8.42 -9.89
C VAL A 81 -10.67 8.79 -9.02
N VAL A 82 -11.87 8.76 -9.60
CA VAL A 82 -13.11 9.04 -8.86
C VAL A 82 -13.49 7.83 -8.01
N PRO A 83 -13.57 7.97 -6.67
CA PRO A 83 -13.94 6.85 -5.80
C PRO A 83 -15.41 6.45 -5.96
N THR A 84 -15.64 5.15 -6.05
CA THR A 84 -16.96 4.49 -6.00
C THR A 84 -16.90 3.35 -4.98
N SER A 85 -18.06 2.84 -4.57
CA SER A 85 -18.14 1.69 -3.65
C SER A 85 -17.51 0.40 -4.22
N GLU A 86 -17.36 0.32 -5.55
CA GLU A 86 -16.81 -0.83 -6.25
C GLU A 86 -15.28 -0.75 -6.40
N ASN A 87 -14.75 0.45 -6.62
CA ASN A 87 -13.34 0.66 -6.94
C ASN A 87 -12.50 1.14 -5.76
N PHE A 88 -13.10 1.62 -4.66
CA PHE A 88 -12.37 2.25 -3.58
C PHE A 88 -12.87 1.81 -2.20
N ARG A 89 -11.92 1.51 -1.31
CA ARG A 89 -12.19 1.14 0.08
C ARG A 89 -11.14 1.73 1.00
N VAL A 90 -11.56 2.01 2.23
CA VAL A 90 -10.69 2.42 3.33
C VAL A 90 -10.89 1.45 4.47
N ILE A 91 -9.80 0.89 5.00
CA ILE A 91 -9.79 0.07 6.20
C ILE A 91 -9.26 0.91 7.35
N GLU A 92 -9.94 0.85 8.48
CA GLU A 92 -9.50 1.50 9.71
C GLU A 92 -8.81 0.50 10.64
N ASP A 93 -7.77 0.96 11.34
CA ASP A 93 -7.03 0.16 12.31
C ASP A 93 -6.82 0.95 13.62
N SER A 94 -6.49 0.22 14.69
CA SER A 94 -6.06 0.85 15.93
C SER A 94 -4.66 1.44 15.78
N PRO A 95 -4.34 2.51 16.54
CA PRO A 95 -2.99 3.03 16.61
C PRO A 95 -1.97 1.95 16.97
N LEU A 96 -0.75 2.09 16.45
CA LEU A 96 0.37 1.22 16.81
C LEU A 96 0.63 1.29 18.31
N THR A 97 0.69 0.15 18.99
CA THR A 97 1.06 0.09 20.40
C THR A 97 2.54 0.43 20.58
N VAL A 98 2.91 1.16 21.63
CA VAL A 98 4.31 1.32 22.00
C VAL A 98 4.84 -0.03 22.47
N ILE A 99 5.88 -0.53 21.82
CA ILE A 99 6.60 -1.72 22.26
C ILE A 99 8.05 -1.28 22.52
N PRO A 100 8.58 -1.44 23.74
CA PRO A 100 9.98 -1.12 24.02
C PRO A 100 10.92 -1.84 23.04
N GLY A 101 11.87 -1.12 22.46
CA GLY A 101 12.83 -1.67 21.49
C GLY A 101 12.37 -1.68 20.04
N THR A 102 11.21 -1.10 19.70
CA THR A 102 10.73 -0.92 18.31
C THR A 102 10.65 0.56 17.91
N GLU A 103 11.49 1.41 18.49
CA GLU A 103 11.47 2.85 18.21
C GLU A 103 12.14 3.19 16.87
N GLU A 104 13.14 2.39 16.50
CA GLU A 104 13.86 2.50 15.24
C GLU A 104 13.03 1.91 14.09
N THR A 105 12.98 2.62 12.97
CA THR A 105 12.28 2.18 11.76
C THR A 105 13.21 2.21 10.55
N ILE A 106 13.19 1.16 9.73
CA ILE A 106 13.87 1.11 8.44
C ILE A 106 12.91 1.54 7.34
N PHE A 107 13.44 2.26 6.35
CA PHE A 107 12.76 2.55 5.10
C PHE A 107 13.44 1.77 3.97
N ALA A 108 12.66 0.96 3.26
CA ALA A 108 13.09 0.21 2.10
C ALA A 108 12.32 0.68 0.86
N LEU A 109 13.06 0.99 -0.21
CA LEU A 109 12.52 1.33 -1.51
C LEU A 109 12.94 0.24 -2.49
N GLY A 110 11.97 -0.36 -3.19
CA GLY A 110 12.24 -1.41 -4.16
C GLY A 110 10.99 -2.22 -4.48
N GLY A 111 10.68 -2.31 -5.78
CA GLY A 111 9.88 -3.37 -6.38
C GLY A 111 10.80 -4.33 -7.13
N CYS A 112 10.35 -5.57 -7.33
CA CYS A 112 11.10 -6.60 -8.06
C CYS A 112 10.17 -7.21 -9.11
N TRP A 113 10.45 -6.93 -10.37
CA TRP A 113 9.74 -7.50 -11.49
C TRP A 113 10.02 -9.01 -11.58
N HIS A 114 8.97 -9.84 -11.47
CA HIS A 114 9.03 -11.26 -11.82
C HIS A 114 8.03 -11.56 -12.94
N GLY A 115 8.44 -11.30 -14.18
CA GLY A 115 7.75 -11.84 -15.35
C GLY A 115 8.04 -13.33 -15.48
N LYS A 116 6.99 -14.17 -15.49
CA LYS A 116 7.14 -15.55 -15.98
C LYS A 116 7.21 -15.49 -17.51
N GLU A 117 8.39 -15.72 -18.09
CA GLU A 117 8.47 -16.13 -19.47
C GLU A 117 7.78 -17.50 -19.62
N LYS A 118 6.65 -17.53 -20.32
CA LYS A 118 6.10 -18.81 -20.80
C LYS A 118 6.98 -19.27 -21.94
N PHE A 119 7.92 -20.18 -21.66
CA PHE A 119 8.52 -20.99 -22.71
C PHE A 119 7.42 -21.88 -23.30
N ILE A 120 6.90 -21.49 -24.47
CA ILE A 120 6.07 -22.37 -25.29
C ILE A 120 7.02 -23.42 -25.86
N PHE A 121 7.03 -24.61 -25.27
CA PHE A 121 7.72 -25.75 -25.84
C PHE A 121 6.89 -26.26 -27.02
N ASN A 122 7.14 -25.74 -28.22
CA ASN A 122 6.66 -26.37 -29.45
C ASN A 122 7.40 -27.71 -29.57
N ARG A 123 6.75 -28.81 -29.16
CA ARG A 123 7.13 -30.13 -29.65
C ARG A 123 6.69 -30.20 -31.10
N SER A 124 7.64 -30.00 -32.00
CA SER A 124 7.55 -30.52 -33.37
C SER A 124 7.32 -32.02 -33.29
N THR A 125 6.33 -32.46 -34.07
CA THR A 125 5.90 -33.82 -34.42
C THR A 125 6.92 -34.93 -34.23
#